data_AF-E5VPE3-F1
#
_entry.id   AF-E5VPE3-F1
#
_cell.length_a   1.000
_cell.length_b   1.000
_cell.length_c   1.000
_cell.angle_alpha   90.00
_cell.angle_beta   90.00
_cell.angle_gamma   90.00
#
_symmetry.space_group_name_H-M   'P 1'
#
loop_
_entity.id
_entity.type
_entity.pdbx_description
1 polymer ?
#
loop_
_entity_poly.entity_id
_entity_poly.type
_entity_poly.pdbx_seq_one_letter_code
_entity_poly.pdbx_strand_id
1 'polypeptide(L)'
;EESYTSKADLIANDRIPTYGVDDKDASFSGKRIKRGLYRCSNGMILNADCHAAANIMRKAIPDIWKDTRDYTFLSAPDVYGFHKLNLKGIPVKGIAA
;
A
#
# COMPACT_ATOMS: atom_id res chain seq x y z
N GLU A 1 -1.79 17.46 1.75
CA GLU A 1 -3.10 16.95 2.21
C GLU A 1 -2.89 15.53 2.74
N GLU A 2 -3.42 15.19 3.91
CA GLU A 2 -3.36 13.84 4.48
C GLU A 2 -4.68 13.12 4.18
N SER A 3 -4.63 11.83 3.85
CA SER A 3 -5.81 11.06 3.44
C SER A 3 -5.77 9.63 3.99
N TYR A 4 -6.93 8.99 4.10
CA TYR A 4 -7.05 7.64 4.68
C TYR A 4 -6.61 6.50 3.76
N THR A 5 -5.54 6.70 2.98
CA THR A 5 -5.01 5.73 2.00
C THR A 5 -4.57 4.40 2.61
N SER A 6 -4.19 4.40 3.89
CA SER A 6 -3.84 3.18 4.64
C SER A 6 -5.04 2.44 5.26
N LYS A 7 -6.26 3.03 5.19
CA LYS A 7 -7.48 2.43 5.75
C LYS A 7 -8.49 2.01 4.69
N ALA A 8 -8.67 2.82 3.64
CA ALA A 8 -9.64 2.55 2.58
C ALA A 8 -9.32 1.24 1.84
N ASP A 9 -10.30 0.34 1.72
CA ASP A 9 -10.13 -0.86 0.92
C ASP A 9 -9.98 -0.49 -0.56
N LEU A 10 -8.89 -0.96 -1.15
CA LEU A 10 -8.58 -0.73 -2.56
C LEU A 10 -9.56 -1.51 -3.44
N ILE A 11 -9.88 -2.75 -3.06
CA ILE A 11 -10.64 -3.68 -3.89
C ILE A 11 -12.13 -3.35 -3.84
N ALA A 12 -12.65 -2.97 -2.67
CA ALA A 12 -14.03 -2.50 -2.53
C ALA A 12 -14.24 -1.08 -3.08
N ASN A 13 -13.17 -0.45 -3.58
CA ASN A 13 -13.16 0.94 -4.02
C ASN A 13 -13.71 1.91 -2.95
N ASP A 14 -13.34 1.70 -1.68
CA ASP A 14 -13.77 2.57 -0.58
C ASP A 14 -13.38 4.02 -0.90
N ARG A 15 -14.26 4.97 -0.52
CA ARG A 15 -13.97 6.40 -0.62
C ARG A 15 -12.72 6.74 0.19
N ILE A 16 -11.84 7.57 -0.38
CA ILE A 16 -10.64 8.07 0.29
C ILE A 16 -10.87 9.54 0.69
N PRO A 17 -11.45 9.82 1.87
CA PRO A 17 -11.59 11.18 2.35
C PRO A 17 -10.23 11.74 2.76
N THR A 18 -10.19 13.05 2.79
CA THR A 18 -9.14 13.88 3.33
C THR A 18 -9.37 14.13 4.82
N TYR A 19 -8.32 13.90 5.60
CA TYR A 19 -8.34 14.08 7.04
C TYR A 19 -8.70 15.51 7.44
N GLY A 20 -9.71 15.67 8.28
CA GLY A 20 -10.20 16.95 8.78
C GLY A 20 -10.95 17.82 7.76
N VAL A 21 -11.23 17.30 6.55
CA VAL A 21 -11.95 18.04 5.51
C VAL A 21 -13.29 17.38 5.21
N ASP A 22 -13.31 16.08 4.91
CA ASP A 22 -14.51 15.38 4.46
C ASP A 22 -14.63 13.95 5.03
N ASP A 23 -14.06 13.74 6.22
CA ASP A 23 -13.88 12.46 6.92
C ASP A 23 -14.88 12.19 8.07
N LYS A 24 -15.80 13.12 8.34
CA LYS A 24 -16.82 13.00 9.40
C LYS A 24 -17.59 11.67 9.42
N ASP A 25 -17.88 11.13 8.23
CA ASP A 25 -18.64 9.89 8.03
C ASP A 25 -17.76 8.80 7.38
N ALA A 26 -16.45 8.87 7.58
CA ALA A 26 -15.50 7.93 6.99
C ALA A 26 -15.69 6.53 7.58
N SER A 27 -16.09 5.58 6.71
CA SER A 27 -16.17 4.16 7.01
C SER A 27 -15.35 3.39 5.98
N PHE A 28 -14.66 2.35 6.45
CA PHE A 28 -13.79 1.53 5.62
C PHE A 28 -14.15 0.08 5.79
N SER A 29 -14.25 -0.63 4.67
CA SER A 29 -14.70 -2.02 4.59
C SER A 29 -13.59 -3.02 4.94
N GLY A 30 -12.32 -2.62 4.73
CA GLY A 30 -11.14 -3.40 5.09
C GLY A 30 -10.48 -2.97 6.41
N LYS A 31 -9.46 -3.73 6.82
CA LYS A 31 -8.77 -3.51 8.09
C LYS A 31 -7.30 -3.92 8.03
N ARG A 32 -6.42 -3.06 8.56
CA ARG A 32 -5.02 -3.43 8.84
C ARG A 32 -4.98 -4.40 10.02
N ILE A 33 -4.36 -5.57 9.82
CA ILE A 33 -4.22 -6.60 10.86
C ILE A 33 -2.98 -6.30 11.72
N LYS A 34 -1.82 -6.20 11.07
CA LYS A 34 -0.52 -5.92 11.68
C LYS A 34 0.42 -5.30 10.65
N ARG A 35 1.66 -4.98 11.05
CA ARG A 35 2.69 -4.49 10.12
C ARG A 35 2.83 -5.46 8.95
N GLY A 36 2.80 -4.91 7.73
CA GLY A 36 2.89 -5.69 6.49
C GLY A 36 1.62 -6.44 6.09
N LEU A 37 0.52 -6.45 6.87
CA LEU A 37 -0.70 -7.19 6.51
C LEU A 37 -1.96 -6.33 6.59
N TYR A 38 -2.66 -6.22 5.46
CA TYR A 38 -3.98 -5.61 5.33
C TYR A 38 -4.99 -6.65 4.84
N ARG A 39 -6.20 -6.66 5.41
CA ARG A 39 -7.30 -7.53 4.98
C ARG A 39 -8.38 -6.70 4.31
N CYS A 40 -8.65 -7.01 3.04
CA CYS A 40 -9.79 -6.48 2.29
C CYS A 40 -11.11 -7.10 2.79
N SER A 41 -12.21 -6.40 2.53
CA SER A 41 -13.57 -6.83 2.85
C SER A 41 -13.94 -8.18 2.23
N ASN A 42 -13.44 -8.47 1.03
CA ASN A 42 -13.61 -9.76 0.35
C ASN A 42 -12.76 -10.90 0.93
N GLY A 43 -11.95 -10.64 1.96
CA GLY A 43 -11.09 -11.61 2.62
C GLY A 43 -9.67 -11.73 2.07
N MET A 44 -9.33 -11.08 0.95
CA MET A 44 -7.96 -11.04 0.44
C MET A 44 -7.02 -10.37 1.44
N ILE A 45 -5.80 -10.90 1.57
CA ILE A 45 -4.74 -10.32 2.38
C ILE A 45 -3.67 -9.74 1.45
N LEU A 46 -3.41 -8.44 1.59
CA LEU A 46 -2.41 -7.71 0.84
C LEU A 46 -1.26 -7.25 1.75
N ASN A 47 -0.12 -6.95 1.16
CA ASN A 47 0.91 -6.22 1.88
C ASN A 47 0.38 -4.81 2.19
N ALA A 48 0.45 -4.42 3.47
CA ALA A 48 -0.13 -3.15 3.92
C ALA A 48 0.52 -1.91 3.27
N ASP A 49 1.82 -1.96 2.99
CA ASP A 49 2.55 -0.83 2.40
C ASP A 49 2.26 -0.73 0.90
N CYS A 50 2.22 -1.87 0.20
CA CYS A 50 1.80 -1.94 -1.21
C CYS A 50 0.35 -1.49 -1.40
N HIS A 51 -0.56 -1.91 -0.50
CA HIS A 51 -1.96 -1.48 -0.51
C HIS A 51 -2.11 0.03 -0.32
N ALA A 52 -1.41 0.62 0.66
CA ALA A 52 -1.44 2.06 0.87
C ALA A 52 -0.88 2.84 -0.33
N ALA A 53 0.22 2.37 -0.93
CA ALA A 53 0.79 2.95 -2.15
C ALA A 53 -0.19 2.90 -3.34
N ALA A 54 -0.89 1.78 -3.51
CA ALA A 54 -1.94 1.65 -4.53
C ALA A 54 -3.10 2.64 -4.33
N ASN A 55 -3.47 2.92 -3.08
CA ASN A 55 -4.46 3.94 -2.77
C ASN A 55 -3.97 5.37 -2.98
N ILE A 56 -2.68 5.66 -2.77
CA ILE A 56 -2.09 6.96 -3.12
C ILE A 56 -2.22 7.20 -4.63
N MET A 57 -1.88 6.19 -5.44
CA MET A 57 -2.07 6.26 -6.89
C MET A 57 -3.54 6.48 -7.26
N ARG A 58 -4.47 5.74 -6.64
CA ARG A 58 -5.92 5.89 -6.86
C ARG A 58 -6.43 7.27 -6.48
N LYS A 59 -5.93 7.89 -5.41
CA LYS A 59 -6.31 9.25 -5.00
C LYS A 59 -5.88 10.30 -6.03
N ALA A 60 -4.72 10.11 -6.67
CA ALA A 60 -4.22 11.00 -7.71
C ALA A 60 -4.89 10.75 -9.07
N ILE A 61 -5.18 9.49 -9.41
CA ILE A 61 -5.77 9.04 -10.67
C ILE A 61 -6.89 8.04 -10.34
N PRO A 62 -8.15 8.51 -10.21
CA PRO A 62 -9.27 7.69 -9.73
C PRO A 62 -9.45 6.36 -10.47
N ASP A 63 -9.22 6.37 -11.78
CA ASP A 63 -9.49 5.23 -12.66
C ASP A 63 -8.26 4.36 -12.95
N ILE A 64 -7.14 4.56 -12.26
CA ILE A 64 -5.87 3.87 -12.56
C ILE A 64 -5.97 2.34 -12.49
N TRP A 65 -6.92 1.81 -11.71
CA TRP A 65 -7.14 0.38 -11.52
C TRP A 65 -8.41 -0.17 -12.19
N LYS A 66 -9.08 0.60 -13.05
CA LYS A 66 -10.40 0.22 -13.61
C LYS A 66 -10.39 -1.12 -14.37
N ASP A 67 -9.26 -1.48 -14.97
CA ASP A 67 -9.09 -2.70 -15.77
C ASP A 67 -8.39 -3.82 -14.98
N THR A 68 -8.04 -3.58 -13.72
CA THR A 68 -7.35 -4.53 -12.84
C THR A 68 -8.35 -5.43 -12.12
N ARG A 69 -8.30 -6.73 -12.41
CA ARG A 69 -9.14 -7.75 -11.77
C ARG A 69 -8.43 -8.53 -10.68
N ASP A 70 -7.10 -8.55 -10.72
CA ASP A 70 -6.26 -9.31 -9.81
C ASP A 70 -5.25 -8.39 -9.12
N TYR A 71 -5.32 -8.34 -7.79
CA TYR A 71 -4.45 -7.55 -6.91
C TYR A 71 -3.44 -8.42 -6.16
N THR A 72 -3.33 -9.71 -6.47
CA THR A 72 -2.40 -10.64 -5.80
C THR A 72 -0.94 -10.19 -5.90
N PHE A 73 -0.57 -9.44 -6.93
CA PHE A 73 0.76 -8.84 -7.06
C PHE A 73 1.13 -7.86 -5.93
N LEU A 74 0.14 -7.34 -5.18
CA LEU A 74 0.35 -6.49 -4.01
C LEU A 74 0.52 -7.31 -2.70
N SER A 75 0.38 -8.63 -2.72
CA SER A 75 0.35 -9.44 -1.50
C SER A 75 1.74 -9.75 -0.94
N ALA A 76 2.71 -10.01 -1.81
CA ALA A 76 4.04 -10.46 -1.44
C ALA A 76 5.10 -9.75 -2.31
N PRO A 77 5.53 -8.54 -1.93
CA PRO A 77 6.60 -7.86 -2.65
C PRO A 77 7.92 -8.61 -2.45
N ASP A 78 8.72 -8.71 -3.53
CA ASP A 78 10.07 -9.22 -3.44
C ASP A 78 10.95 -8.28 -2.62
N VAL A 79 11.66 -8.82 -1.65
CA VAL A 79 12.57 -8.07 -0.78
C VAL A 79 14.00 -8.39 -1.12
N TYR A 80 14.69 -7.42 -1.71
CA TYR A 80 16.11 -7.50 -2.01
C TYR A 80 16.90 -6.67 -1.00
N GLY A 81 17.78 -7.33 -0.25
CA GLY A 81 18.75 -6.64 0.59
C GLY A 81 19.76 -5.89 -0.28
N PHE A 82 20.28 -4.75 0.22
CA PHE A 82 21.25 -3.91 -0.48
C PHE A 82 22.42 -4.72 -1.08
N HIS A 83 22.96 -5.68 -0.32
CA HIS A 83 24.07 -6.53 -0.77
C HIS A 83 23.70 -7.48 -1.93
N LYS A 84 22.42 -7.85 -2.09
CA LYS A 84 21.96 -8.65 -3.24
C LYS A 84 21.88 -7.83 -4.52
N LEU A 85 21.61 -6.52 -4.40
CA LEU A 85 21.52 -5.59 -5.52
C LEU A 85 22.88 -5.00 -5.90
N ASN A 86 23.81 -4.92 -4.94
CA ASN A 86 25.14 -4.37 -5.14
C ASN A 86 26.21 -5.47 -5.02
N LEU A 87 26.23 -6.39 -6.00
CA LEU A 87 27.14 -7.55 -6.05
C LEU A 87 28.63 -7.15 -6.03
N LYS A 88 28.95 -6.02 -6.64
CA LYS A 88 30.27 -5.39 -6.50
C LYS A 88 30.20 -4.69 -5.16
N GLY A 89 30.85 -5.23 -4.12
CA GLY A 89 30.95 -4.58 -2.82
C GLY A 89 31.72 -3.27 -2.89
N ILE A 90 31.17 -2.26 -3.57
CA ILE A 90 31.68 -0.89 -3.57
C ILE A 90 31.60 -0.45 -2.11
N PRO A 91 32.74 -0.23 -1.44
CA PRO A 91 32.72 0.12 -0.04
C PRO A 91 31.95 1.42 0.12
N VAL A 92 30.87 1.38 0.90
CA VAL A 92 30.15 2.58 1.31
C VAL A 92 31.03 3.25 2.36
N LYS A 93 31.63 4.41 2.03
CA LYS A 93 32.44 5.18 2.99
C LYS A 93 31.64 5.37 4.28
N GLY A 94 32.09 4.78 5.38
CA GLY A 94 31.52 4.98 6.72
C GLY A 94 30.85 3.77 7.38
N ILE A 95 30.74 2.62 6.72
CA ILE A 95 30.28 1.38 7.35
C ILE A 95 31.45 0.38 7.34
N ALA A 96 32.10 0.21 8.50
CA ALA A 96 33.01 -0.91 8.70
C ALA A 96 32.20 -2.20 8.79
N ALA A 97 32.63 -3.23 8.06
CA ALA A 97 32.04 -4.57 8.09
C ALA A 97 32.30 -5.26 9.44
#